data_AF-A0A966TXE4-F1
#
_entry.id   AF-A0A966TXE4-F1
#
_cell.length_a   1.000
_cell.length_b   1.000
_cell.length_c   1.000
_cell.angle_alpha   90.00
_cell.angle_beta   90.00
_cell.angle_gamma   90.00
#
_symmetry.space_group_name_H-M   'P 1'
#
loop_
_entity.id
_entity.type
_entity.pdbx_description
1 polymer ?
#
loop_
_entity_poly.entity_id
_entity_poly.type
_entity_poly.pdbx_seq_one_letter_code
_entity_poly.pdbx_strand_id
1 'polypeptide(L)'
;IAILAGAREPAGQVAALDGPRRTWLGTEALEGAAGMVLGDGQMVLAAPRGASIGGLLPAADGSALFAMLRRPGGGAGRSFARPATRWPDFTAGTPPRSALVVLSGRI
;
A
#
# COMPACT_ATOMS: atom_id res chain seq x y z
N ILE A 1 -13.16 -20.89 -1.40
CA ILE A 1 -13.07 -19.79 -0.42
C ILE A 1 -12.52 -20.40 0.86
N ALA A 2 -11.25 -20.20 1.17
CA ALA A 2 -10.66 -20.67 2.43
C ALA A 2 -10.51 -19.46 3.36
N ILE A 3 -11.25 -19.46 4.46
CA ILE A 3 -11.06 -18.52 5.57
C ILE A 3 -10.16 -19.27 6.57
N LEU A 4 -8.89 -18.84 6.68
CA LEU A 4 -8.02 -19.29 7.77
C LEU A 4 -8.31 -18.42 8.99
N ALA A 5 -9.20 -18.91 9.85
CA ALA A 5 -9.31 -18.45 11.23
C ALA A 5 -8.17 -19.08 12.04
N GLY A 6 -7.29 -18.27 12.63
CA GLY A 6 -6.30 -18.78 13.59
C GLY A 6 -4.94 -18.11 13.70
N ALA A 7 -4.73 -16.88 13.22
CA ALA A 7 -3.48 -16.16 13.43
C ALA A 7 -3.74 -14.80 14.07
N ARG A 8 -2.92 -14.45 15.08
CA ARG A 8 -2.84 -13.14 15.75
C ARG A 8 -3.22 -11.99 14.80
N GLU A 9 -4.14 -11.11 15.23
CA GLU A 9 -4.63 -9.90 14.55
C GLU A 9 -3.90 -9.66 13.20
N PRO A 10 -4.41 -10.20 12.07
CA PRO A 10 -3.71 -10.08 10.82
C PRO A 10 -3.58 -8.60 10.50
N ALA A 11 -2.34 -8.12 10.36
CA ALA A 11 -2.04 -6.78 9.89
C ALA A 11 -2.96 -6.46 8.71
N GLY A 12 -3.81 -5.45 8.87
CA GLY A 12 -5.04 -5.28 8.09
C GLY A 12 -4.77 -5.36 6.59
N GLN A 13 -5.32 -6.38 5.92
CA GLN A 13 -5.27 -6.50 4.47
C GLN A 13 -6.44 -5.74 3.87
N VAL A 14 -6.17 -4.95 2.83
CA VAL A 14 -7.22 -4.32 2.01
C VAL A 14 -7.39 -5.17 0.76
N ALA A 15 -8.62 -5.53 0.42
CA ALA A 15 -8.92 -6.24 -0.81
C ALA A 15 -9.88 -5.43 -1.70
N ALA A 16 -9.67 -5.49 -3.01
CA ALA A 16 -10.60 -4.94 -3.99
C ALA A 16 -10.78 -5.93 -5.14
N LEU A 17 -11.99 -6.01 -5.67
CA LEU A 17 -12.33 -6.86 -6.81
C LEU A 17 -12.60 -5.98 -8.03
N ASP A 18 -11.98 -6.32 -9.16
CA ASP A 18 -12.31 -5.77 -10.47
C ASP A 18 -13.28 -6.72 -11.19
N GLY A 19 -14.50 -6.81 -10.65
CA GLY A 19 -15.49 -7.80 -11.10
C GLY A 19 -14.94 -9.24 -11.07
N PRO A 20 -15.28 -10.11 -12.06
CA PRO A 20 -14.73 -11.46 -12.14
C PRO A 20 -13.29 -11.51 -12.68
N ARG A 21 -12.68 -10.35 -12.99
CA ARG A 21 -11.46 -10.30 -13.82
C ARG A 21 -10.18 -10.37 -12.99
N ARG A 22 -10.18 -9.77 -11.81
CA ARG A 22 -8.95 -9.61 -11.02
C ARG A 22 -9.20 -9.41 -9.54
N THR A 23 -8.29 -9.94 -8.72
CA THR A 23 -8.25 -9.68 -7.28
C THR A 23 -7.05 -8.83 -6.93
N TRP A 24 -7.28 -7.73 -6.21
CA TRP A 24 -6.25 -6.86 -5.68
C TRP A 24 -6.12 -7.03 -4.17
N LEU A 25 -4.88 -7.15 -3.69
CA LEU A 25 -4.56 -7.21 -2.26
C LEU A 25 -3.54 -6.15 -1.91
N GLY A 26 -3.82 -5.37 -0.88
CA GLY A 26 -2.93 -4.37 -0.29
C GLY A 26 -2.52 -4.81 1.10
N THR A 27 -1.23 -4.71 1.40
CA THR A 27 -0.69 -5.11 2.71
C THR A 27 -0.31 -3.91 3.57
N GLU A 28 -0.31 -4.11 4.88
CA GLU A 28 0.38 -3.19 5.78
C GLU A 28 1.90 -3.29 5.63
N ALA A 29 2.59 -2.25 6.07
CA ALA A 29 4.02 -2.31 6.29
C ALA A 29 4.29 -3.12 7.56
N LEU A 30 5.08 -4.19 7.42
CA LEU A 30 5.78 -4.76 8.56
C LEU A 30 6.84 -3.76 9.05
N GLU A 31 7.26 -3.89 10.29
CA GLU A 31 8.23 -3.00 10.91
C GLU A 31 9.52 -2.89 10.05
N GLY A 32 9.85 -1.68 9.59
CA GLY A 32 11.01 -1.43 8.72
C GLY A 32 10.84 -1.83 7.26
N ALA A 33 9.72 -2.44 6.88
CA ALA A 33 9.38 -2.84 5.51
C ALA A 33 8.42 -1.85 4.84
N ALA A 34 8.05 -2.15 3.59
CA ALA A 34 7.00 -1.46 2.86
C ALA A 34 5.82 -2.41 2.65
N GLY A 35 4.60 -1.87 2.68
CA GLY A 35 3.43 -2.57 2.15
C GLY A 35 3.55 -2.78 0.64
N MET A 36 2.71 -3.66 0.10
CA MET A 36 2.69 -3.96 -1.32
C MET A 36 1.27 -4.11 -1.84
N VAL A 37 1.11 -3.93 -3.14
CA VAL A 37 -0.10 -4.29 -3.89
C VAL A 37 0.20 -5.52 -4.73
N LEU A 38 -0.65 -6.54 -4.59
CA LEU A 38 -0.67 -7.73 -5.41
C LEU A 38 -1.90 -7.69 -6.32
N GLY A 39 -1.72 -7.99 -7.61
CA GLY A 39 -2.80 -8.33 -8.55
C GLY A 39 -2.69 -9.80 -8.91
N ASP A 40 -3.71 -10.61 -8.61
CA ASP A 40 -3.71 -12.06 -8.83
C ASP A 40 -2.45 -12.78 -8.29
N GLY A 41 -1.95 -12.32 -7.15
CA GLY A 41 -0.74 -12.87 -6.51
C GLY A 41 0.60 -12.36 -7.08
N GLN A 42 0.58 -11.51 -8.11
CA GLN A 42 1.77 -10.84 -8.64
C GLN A 42 1.93 -9.45 -8.02
N MET A 43 3.13 -9.11 -7.54
CA MET A 43 3.39 -7.76 -7.01
C MET A 43 3.42 -6.74 -8.16
N VAL A 44 2.57 -5.71 -8.04
CA VAL A 44 2.49 -4.60 -9.02
C VAL A 44 2.97 -3.27 -8.46
N LEU A 45 2.98 -3.13 -7.13
CA LEU A 45 3.46 -1.92 -6.44
C LEU A 45 4.14 -2.30 -5.13
N ALA A 46 5.31 -1.73 -4.88
CA ALA A 46 5.88 -1.63 -3.53
C ALA A 46 5.66 -0.20 -3.02
N ALA A 47 5.16 -0.07 -1.80
CA ALA A 47 4.97 1.23 -1.16
C ALA A 47 6.32 1.85 -0.75
N PRO A 48 6.36 3.16 -0.43
CA PRO A 48 7.51 3.76 0.24
C PRO A 48 7.80 3.07 1.58
N ARG A 49 9.05 3.18 2.08
CA ARG A 49 9.43 2.60 3.38
C ARG A 49 8.50 3.06 4.51
N GLY A 50 8.02 2.10 5.30
CA GLY A 50 7.09 2.34 6.40
C GLY A 50 5.64 2.62 5.97
N ALA A 51 5.37 2.75 4.67
CA ALA A 51 4.02 3.00 4.17
C ALA A 51 3.23 1.69 4.02
N SER A 52 1.97 1.73 4.45
CA SER A 52 0.99 0.66 4.24
C SER A 52 0.08 0.98 3.07
N ILE A 53 -0.54 -0.03 2.47
CA ILE A 53 -1.65 0.18 1.55
C ILE A 53 -2.93 0.38 2.37
N GLY A 54 -3.51 1.57 2.30
CA GLY A 54 -4.69 1.97 3.07
C GLY A 54 -6.02 1.84 2.33
N GLY A 55 -5.99 1.56 1.04
CA GLY A 55 -7.18 1.56 0.18
C GLY A 55 -6.80 1.20 -1.25
N LEU A 56 -7.66 0.45 -1.92
CA LEU A 56 -7.53 0.06 -3.33
C LEU A 56 -8.87 0.26 -4.01
N LEU A 57 -8.85 0.84 -5.21
CA LEU A 57 -10.04 1.02 -6.04
C LEU A 57 -9.64 0.81 -7.51
N PRO A 58 -10.03 -0.31 -8.15
CA PRO A 58 -9.89 -0.46 -9.59
C PRO A 58 -10.86 0.47 -10.32
N ALA A 59 -10.42 1.05 -11.43
CA ALA A 59 -11.30 1.76 -12.35
C ALA A 59 -12.25 0.77 -13.02
N ALA A 60 -13.51 1.17 -13.24
CA ALA A 60 -14.54 0.28 -13.80
C ALA A 60 -14.22 -0.22 -15.22
N ASP A 61 -13.39 0.50 -15.96
CA ASP A 61 -12.93 0.13 -17.30
C ASP A 61 -11.61 -0.68 -17.30
N GLY A 62 -11.05 -0.97 -16.12
CA GLY A 62 -9.79 -1.67 -15.95
C GLY A 62 -8.55 -0.90 -16.41
N SER A 63 -8.67 0.41 -16.68
CA SER A 63 -7.54 1.23 -17.16
C SER A 63 -6.57 1.67 -16.07
N ALA A 64 -7.01 1.59 -14.81
CA ALA A 64 -6.25 2.07 -13.68
C ALA A 64 -6.58 1.37 -12.36
N LEU A 65 -5.64 1.44 -11.43
CA LEU A 65 -5.83 1.11 -10.02
C LEU A 65 -5.41 2.33 -9.18
N PHE A 66 -6.35 2.81 -8.36
CA PHE A 66 -6.09 3.85 -7.38
C PHE A 66 -5.64 3.18 -6.07
N ALA A 67 -4.48 3.56 -5.54
CA ALA A 67 -3.94 3.01 -4.31
C ALA A 67 -3.60 4.12 -3.31
N MET A 68 -4.11 4.01 -2.09
CA MET A 68 -3.78 4.94 -1.00
C MET A 68 -2.54 4.45 -0.26
N LEU A 69 -1.44 5.19 -0.35
CA LEU A 69 -0.23 4.94 0.43
C LEU A 69 -0.31 5.72 1.73
N ARG A 70 -0.47 5.02 2.87
CA ARG A 70 -0.65 5.65 4.18
C ARG A 70 0.58 5.50 5.07
N ARG A 71 0.82 6.51 5.92
CA ARG A 71 1.88 6.53 6.95
C ARG A 71 3.32 6.31 6.42
N PRO A 72 3.74 6.90 5.29
CA PRO A 72 5.13 6.79 4.86
C PRO A 72 6.09 7.31 5.93
N GLY A 73 7.26 6.70 6.02
CA GLY A 73 8.32 7.11 6.93
C GLY A 73 8.18 6.62 8.37
N GLY A 74 7.14 5.84 8.68
CA GLY A 74 6.96 5.16 9.96
C GLY A 74 7.93 3.99 10.19
N GLY A 75 7.96 3.48 11.41
CA GLY A 75 8.82 2.37 11.86
C GLY A 75 9.45 2.65 13.22
N ALA A 76 10.06 1.64 13.85
CA ALA A 76 10.69 1.82 15.15
C ALA A 76 11.80 2.88 15.12
N GLY A 77 11.82 3.70 16.17
CA GLY A 77 12.77 4.82 16.31
C GLY A 77 12.57 5.96 15.31
N ARG A 78 11.53 5.93 14.48
CA ARG A 78 11.23 7.01 13.52
C ARG A 78 10.34 8.06 14.15
N SER A 79 10.62 9.31 13.82
CA SER A 79 9.88 10.47 14.28
C SER A 79 9.63 11.43 13.12
N PHE A 80 8.81 12.44 13.35
CA PHE A 80 8.57 13.51 12.38
C PHE A 80 9.89 14.14 11.86
N ALA A 81 10.88 14.36 12.73
CA ALA A 81 12.16 14.95 12.36
C ALA A 81 13.11 13.97 11.64
N ARG A 82 13.03 12.67 11.98
CA ARG A 82 13.90 11.61 11.46
C ARG A 82 13.07 10.45 10.87
N PRO A 83 12.30 10.70 9.79
CA PRO A 83 11.48 9.66 9.18
C PRO A 83 12.33 8.68 8.37
N ALA A 84 11.81 7.48 8.07
CA ALA A 84 12.48 6.51 7.21
C ALA A 84 12.49 6.92 5.71
N THR A 85 11.61 7.84 5.32
CA THR A 85 11.53 8.44 3.99
C THR A 85 10.88 9.83 4.09
N ARG A 86 11.09 10.68 3.09
CA ARG A 86 10.38 11.97 2.92
C ARG A 86 9.47 11.97 1.69
N TRP A 87 9.08 10.78 1.23
CA TRP A 87 8.13 10.61 0.14
C TRP A 87 6.82 11.38 0.41
N PRO A 88 6.18 11.97 -0.62
CA PRO A 88 6.57 11.94 -2.03
C PRO A 88 7.60 13.00 -2.43
N ASP A 89 7.81 14.01 -1.61
CA ASP A 89 8.57 15.21 -2.00
C ASP A 89 10.08 15.01 -1.96
N PHE A 90 10.57 14.15 -1.07
CA PHE A 90 11.99 13.94 -0.79
C PHE A 90 12.76 15.19 -0.33
N THR A 91 12.06 16.28 -0.05
CA THR A 91 12.64 17.55 0.40
C THR A 91 13.04 17.51 1.87
N ALA A 92 14.27 17.93 2.18
CA ALA A 92 14.73 18.06 3.56
C ALA A 92 13.85 19.03 4.36
N GLY A 93 13.56 18.68 5.61
CA GLY A 93 12.68 19.48 6.48
C GLY A 93 11.18 19.30 6.21
N THR A 94 10.79 18.74 5.06
CA THR A 94 9.39 18.37 4.79
C THR A 94 9.10 16.97 5.38
N PRO A 95 7.99 16.81 6.12
CA PRO A 95 7.59 15.49 6.61
C PRO A 95 7.04 14.63 5.47
N PRO A 96 7.16 13.30 5.55
CA PRO A 96 6.49 12.40 4.61
C PRO A 96 4.97 12.54 4.69
N ARG A 97 4.31 12.37 3.54
CA ARG A 97 2.87 12.58 3.39
C ARG A 97 2.20 11.37 2.76
N SER A 98 1.05 10.97 3.30
CA SER A 98 0.19 9.98 2.61
C SER A 98 -0.24 10.55 1.25
N ALA A 99 -0.37 9.70 0.24
CA ALA A 99 -0.89 10.12 -1.06
C ALA A 99 -1.66 9.01 -1.76
N LEU A 100 -2.59 9.43 -2.62
CA LEU A 100 -3.24 8.57 -3.59
C LEU A 100 -2.34 8.48 -4.83
N VAL A 101 -1.99 7.27 -5.23
CA VAL A 101 -1.28 7.02 -6.49
C VAL A 101 -2.19 6.30 -7.47
N VAL A 102 -1.93 6.50 -8.75
CA VAL A 102 -2.65 5.85 -9.85
C VAL A 102 -1.64 5.00 -10.61
N LEU A 103 -1.90 3.70 -10.67
CA LEU A 103 -1.23 2.82 -11.61
C LEU A 103 -2.10 2.79 -12.86
N SER A 104 -1.60 3.33 -13.97
CA SER A 104 -2.31 3.35 -15.24
C SER A 104 -1.70 2.37 -16.23
N GLY A 105 -2.54 1.85 -17.12
CA GLY A 105 -2.15 0.89 -18.14
C GLY A 105 -2.85 -0.45 -17.93
N ARG A 106 -2.48 -1.44 -18.77
CA ARG A 106 -3.02 -2.79 -18.65
C ARG A 106 -2.25 -3.52 -17.53
N ILE A 107 -2.70 -3.30 -16.30
CA ILE A 107 -2.21 -3.93 -15.06
C ILE A 107 -2.98 -5.21 -14.76
#